data_AF-A0A923YQ60-F1
#
_entry.id   AF-A0A923YQ60-F1
#
_cell.length_a   1.000
_cell.length_b   1.000
_cell.length_c   1.000
_cell.angle_alpha   90.00
_cell.angle_beta   90.00
_cell.angle_gamma   90.00
#
_symmetry.space_group_name_H-M   'P 1'
#
loop_
_entity.id
_entity.type
_entity.pdbx_description
1 polymer ?
#
loop_
_entity_poly.entity_id
_entity_poly.type
_entity_poly.pdbx_seq_one_letter_code
_entity_poly.pdbx_strand_id
1 'polypeptide(L)'
;MKINSIYYIILFCIVQSTLAQTKTETIKTEEVNVVKPFTPTINDADKIKENNPEDDVILNTKQALKYSIFSVPVASTFTPNKGIAAKVEPALAEKLFDNYASLAAGNFGLVDASLNITKNYENNTYVNANLKHLSSQGGIKNVAINNVFFDTAVDAVYGYKTEPLSWKLKAGIRNQTYNWYGIDPIIATPFVIDQINPKNTYNSIKFGSQIQLSESILNEASLSFLRFTDSYKSAENRVLVQPKMALKVLDQTVVVNFGLDYLQGSFSNENLGVNTIKYGFTNLAFQP
;
A
#
# COMPACT_ATOMS: atom_id res chain seq x y z
N MET A 1 -37.00 10.42 -32.51
CA MET A 1 -36.07 11.55 -32.24
C MET A 1 -34.99 11.11 -31.26
N LYS A 2 -33.84 10.62 -31.74
CA LYS A 2 -32.72 10.15 -30.89
C LYS A 2 -31.37 10.42 -31.58
N ILE A 3 -30.99 11.67 -31.79
CA ILE A 3 -29.64 12.02 -32.31
C ILE A 3 -28.98 13.22 -31.59
N ASN A 4 -29.71 14.00 -30.78
CA ASN A 4 -29.18 15.30 -30.32
C ASN A 4 -28.26 15.26 -29.08
N SER A 5 -28.10 14.13 -28.37
CA SER A 5 -27.30 14.09 -27.13
C SER A 5 -25.79 13.85 -27.35
N ILE A 6 -25.42 13.15 -28.43
CA ILE A 6 -24.03 12.76 -28.73
C ILE A 6 -23.17 13.97 -29.14
N TYR A 7 -23.76 14.95 -29.83
CA TYR A 7 -23.04 16.15 -30.28
C TYR A 7 -22.55 17.04 -29.12
N TYR A 8 -23.29 17.10 -28.01
CA TYR A 8 -22.89 17.91 -26.85
C TYR A 8 -21.71 17.30 -26.07
N ILE A 9 -21.59 15.96 -26.04
CA ILE A 9 -20.48 15.26 -25.38
C ILE A 9 -19.18 15.42 -26.18
N ILE A 10 -19.27 15.36 -27.52
CA ILE A 10 -18.13 15.56 -28.41
C ILE A 10 -17.65 17.03 -28.37
N LEU A 11 -18.56 18.00 -28.28
CA LEU A 11 -18.20 19.42 -28.19
C LEU A 11 -17.50 19.77 -26.87
N PHE A 12 -17.82 19.10 -25.76
CA PHE A 12 -17.19 19.34 -24.46
C PHE A 12 -15.75 18.78 -24.37
N CYS A 13 -15.45 17.67 -25.05
CA CYS A 13 -14.11 17.07 -25.03
C CYS A 13 -13.06 17.87 -25.82
N ILE A 14 -13.46 18.62 -26.85
CA ILE A 14 -12.53 19.36 -27.72
C ILE A 14 -11.99 20.63 -27.02
N VAL A 15 -12.73 21.21 -26.06
CA VAL A 15 -12.35 22.47 -25.39
C VAL A 15 -11.20 22.28 -24.37
N GLN A 16 -10.95 21.07 -23.86
CA GLN A 16 -9.93 20.86 -22.81
C GLN A 16 -8.50 20.62 -23.31
N SER A 17 -8.29 20.43 -24.62
CA SER A 17 -6.97 20.05 -25.16
C SER A 17 -6.07 21.25 -25.55
N THR A 18 -6.51 22.50 -25.36
CA THR A 18 -5.80 23.69 -25.86
C THR A 18 -5.00 24.49 -24.81
N LEU A 19 -4.85 24.02 -23.56
CA LEU A 19 -4.20 24.79 -22.48
C LEU A 19 -2.96 24.16 -21.83
N ALA A 20 -2.27 23.22 -22.47
CA ALA A 20 -1.07 22.61 -21.90
C ALA A 20 0.11 22.55 -22.88
N GLN A 21 0.80 23.67 -23.07
CA GLN A 21 2.18 23.70 -23.57
C GLN A 21 3.00 24.76 -22.81
N THR A 22 3.81 24.30 -21.85
CA THR A 22 4.92 25.07 -21.29
C THR A 22 6.24 24.46 -21.76
N LYS A 23 7.11 25.36 -22.24
CA LYS A 23 8.42 25.14 -22.87
C LYS A 23 9.25 24.01 -22.27
N THR A 24 9.77 23.14 -23.14
CA THR A 24 10.87 22.22 -22.83
C THR A 24 12.20 22.96 -22.97
N GLU A 25 12.85 23.29 -21.85
CA GLU A 25 14.24 23.77 -21.87
C GLU A 25 15.20 22.57 -22.03
N THR A 26 16.11 22.68 -23.00
CA THR A 26 17.13 21.68 -23.32
C THR A 26 18.31 21.84 -22.38
N ILE A 27 18.62 20.81 -21.57
CA ILE A 27 19.79 20.79 -20.69
C ILE A 27 21.06 20.64 -21.55
N LYS A 28 22.05 21.52 -21.36
CA LYS A 28 23.38 21.42 -21.98
C LYS A 28 24.23 20.40 -21.22
N THR A 29 24.81 19.45 -21.94
CA THR A 29 25.84 18.52 -21.43
C THR A 29 27.23 19.13 -21.58
N GLU A 30 28.00 19.20 -20.50
CA GLU A 30 29.44 19.45 -20.52
C GLU A 30 30.19 18.17 -20.89
N GLU A 31 31.13 18.27 -21.83
CA GLU A 31 32.09 17.22 -22.15
C GLU A 31 33.22 17.21 -21.11
N VAL A 32 33.41 16.08 -20.44
CA VAL A 32 34.58 15.79 -19.60
C VAL A 32 35.55 14.95 -20.41
N ASN A 33 36.74 15.49 -20.70
CA ASN A 33 37.77 14.79 -21.43
C ASN A 33 38.64 13.97 -20.44
N VAL A 34 38.47 12.65 -20.44
CA VAL A 34 39.21 11.73 -19.57
C VAL A 34 40.46 11.24 -20.29
N VAL A 35 41.62 11.82 -19.99
CA VAL A 35 42.93 11.32 -20.41
C VAL A 35 43.35 10.17 -19.51
N LYS A 36 43.55 8.98 -20.09
CA LYS A 36 44.10 7.81 -19.38
C LYS A 36 45.61 7.98 -19.22
N PRO A 37 46.19 7.69 -18.04
CA PRO A 37 47.65 7.58 -17.91
C PRO A 37 48.16 6.33 -18.65
N PHE A 38 49.34 6.49 -19.25
CA PHE A 38 50.16 5.55 -20.03
C PHE A 38 49.96 4.05 -19.75
N THR A 39 49.81 3.27 -20.82
CA THR A 39 49.94 1.81 -20.79
C THR A 39 51.39 1.46 -21.15
N PRO A 40 52.18 0.83 -20.27
CA PRO A 40 53.54 0.42 -20.62
C PRO A 40 53.50 -0.80 -21.54
N THR A 41 54.12 -0.70 -22.70
CA THR A 41 54.42 -1.81 -23.60
C THR A 41 55.70 -2.51 -23.14
N ILE A 42 55.63 -3.81 -22.89
CA ILE A 42 56.80 -4.65 -22.60
C ILE A 42 57.24 -5.28 -23.92
N ASN A 43 58.50 -5.06 -24.31
CA ASN A 43 59.11 -5.73 -25.46
C ASN A 43 59.33 -7.22 -25.12
N ASP A 44 58.85 -8.08 -26.00
CA ASP A 44 59.07 -9.52 -25.94
C ASP A 44 60.56 -9.83 -26.20
N ALA A 45 61.15 -10.72 -25.42
CA ALA A 45 62.58 -11.03 -25.47
C ALA A 45 62.81 -12.37 -26.19
N ASP A 46 63.51 -12.31 -27.32
CA ASP A 46 63.87 -13.49 -28.10
C ASP A 46 64.85 -14.41 -27.36
N LYS A 47 64.46 -15.68 -27.22
CA LYS A 47 65.28 -16.73 -26.64
C LYS A 47 66.32 -17.21 -27.67
N ILE A 48 67.59 -17.13 -27.29
CA ILE A 48 68.74 -17.59 -28.09
C ILE A 48 68.66 -19.12 -28.25
N LYS A 49 68.74 -19.61 -29.49
CA LYS A 49 68.82 -21.04 -29.80
C LYS A 49 70.29 -21.49 -29.76
N GLU A 50 70.62 -22.39 -28.85
CA GLU A 50 71.88 -23.14 -28.87
C GLU A 50 71.85 -24.15 -30.03
N ASN A 51 72.77 -23.99 -30.97
CA ASN A 51 73.08 -24.99 -31.98
C ASN A 51 74.27 -25.81 -31.48
N ASN A 52 74.03 -27.06 -31.08
CA ASN A 52 75.10 -28.04 -30.87
C ASN A 52 75.31 -28.82 -32.18
N PRO A 53 76.56 -29.01 -32.65
CA PRO A 53 76.83 -29.91 -33.76
C PRO A 53 76.77 -31.36 -33.25
N GLU A 54 75.88 -32.18 -33.82
CA GLU A 54 75.86 -33.62 -33.59
C GLU A 54 76.86 -34.29 -34.52
N ASP A 55 77.83 -34.98 -33.92
CA ASP A 55 78.77 -35.87 -34.60
C ASP A 55 78.04 -37.06 -35.22
N ASP A 56 78.47 -37.40 -36.43
CA ASP A 56 78.04 -38.56 -37.21
C ASP A 56 78.11 -39.86 -36.39
N VAL A 57 77.21 -40.82 -36.69
CA VAL A 57 77.54 -42.17 -37.19
C VAL A 57 76.38 -43.17 -36.94
N ILE A 58 76.07 -43.92 -38.01
CA ILE A 58 75.23 -45.13 -38.19
C ILE A 58 73.71 -44.93 -38.49
N LEU A 59 73.42 -44.88 -39.80
CA LEU A 59 72.12 -45.19 -40.39
C LEU A 59 71.70 -46.64 -40.11
N ASN A 60 70.76 -46.83 -39.19
CA ASN A 60 69.92 -48.03 -39.16
C ASN A 60 68.60 -47.72 -39.87
N THR A 61 68.42 -48.24 -41.08
CA THR A 61 67.17 -48.14 -41.85
C THR A 61 65.99 -48.69 -41.04
N LYS A 62 65.06 -47.81 -40.68
CA LYS A 62 63.86 -48.10 -39.89
C LYS A 62 62.94 -49.07 -40.66
N GLN A 63 62.77 -50.29 -40.18
CA GLN A 63 61.80 -51.23 -40.75
C GLN A 63 60.37 -50.84 -40.34
N ALA A 64 59.46 -50.76 -41.31
CA ALA A 64 58.06 -50.41 -41.06
C ALA A 64 57.30 -51.59 -40.44
N LEU A 65 56.98 -51.52 -39.14
CA LEU A 65 56.09 -52.47 -38.48
C LEU A 65 54.64 -52.26 -38.95
N LYS A 66 54.04 -53.30 -39.54
CA LYS A 66 52.58 -53.39 -39.72
C LYS A 66 51.98 -54.03 -38.47
N TYR A 67 51.29 -53.26 -37.65
CA TYR A 67 50.44 -53.77 -36.58
C TYR A 67 48.97 -53.54 -36.93
N SER A 68 48.11 -54.50 -36.58
CA SER A 68 46.67 -54.38 -36.72
C SER A 68 46.06 -54.36 -35.31
N ILE A 69 45.32 -53.28 -34.99
CA ILE A 69 44.66 -53.14 -33.69
C ILE A 69 43.27 -53.76 -33.79
N PHE A 70 43.01 -54.82 -33.03
CA PHE A 70 41.67 -55.34 -32.84
C PHE A 70 40.94 -54.52 -31.78
N SER A 71 40.17 -53.54 -32.24
CA SER A 71 39.28 -52.72 -31.42
C SER A 71 37.93 -53.43 -31.31
N VAL A 72 37.51 -53.76 -30.07
CA VAL A 72 36.16 -54.23 -29.79
C VAL A 72 35.47 -53.15 -28.96
N PRO A 73 34.35 -52.57 -29.41
CA PRO A 73 33.67 -51.52 -28.67
C PRO A 73 33.05 -52.11 -27.39
N VAL A 74 33.39 -51.54 -26.24
CA VAL A 74 32.75 -51.88 -24.96
C VAL A 74 31.76 -50.77 -24.63
N ALA A 75 30.48 -51.12 -24.58
CA ALA A 75 29.44 -50.18 -24.21
C ALA A 75 29.51 -49.86 -22.70
N SER A 76 29.48 -48.57 -22.36
CA SER A 76 29.42 -48.10 -20.97
C SER A 76 28.10 -48.53 -20.34
N THR A 77 28.16 -49.27 -19.23
CA THR A 77 26.98 -49.68 -18.44
C THR A 77 26.60 -48.64 -17.38
N PHE A 78 27.23 -47.46 -17.40
CA PHE A 78 27.02 -46.44 -16.38
C PHE A 78 25.79 -45.59 -16.67
N THR A 79 24.67 -45.89 -16.00
CA THR A 79 23.50 -45.01 -15.92
C THR A 79 23.48 -44.29 -14.57
N PRO A 80 23.87 -43.02 -14.49
CA PRO A 80 23.87 -42.29 -13.22
C PRO A 80 22.44 -42.09 -12.72
N ASN A 81 22.20 -42.30 -11.43
CA ASN A 81 20.94 -41.93 -10.82
C ASN A 81 20.77 -40.40 -10.89
N LYS A 82 19.65 -39.95 -11.48
CA LYS A 82 19.28 -38.53 -11.53
C LYS A 82 19.03 -38.03 -10.10
N GLY A 83 19.66 -36.90 -9.73
CA GLY A 83 19.43 -36.26 -8.43
C GLY A 83 17.97 -35.83 -8.27
N ILE A 84 17.36 -36.17 -7.14
CA ILE A 84 15.99 -35.77 -6.79
C ILE A 84 16.09 -34.45 -6.02
N ALA A 85 15.32 -33.43 -6.42
CA ALA A 85 15.25 -32.16 -5.69
C ALA A 85 14.70 -32.39 -4.27
N ALA A 86 15.31 -31.74 -3.27
CA ALA A 86 14.84 -31.80 -1.89
C ALA A 86 13.39 -31.27 -1.82
N LYS A 87 12.48 -32.06 -1.27
CA LYS A 87 11.10 -31.63 -1.02
C LYS A 87 11.11 -30.62 0.12
N VAL A 88 10.69 -29.39 -0.14
CA VAL A 88 10.40 -28.41 0.91
C VAL A 88 9.09 -28.83 1.58
N GLU A 89 9.10 -28.96 2.90
CA GLU A 89 7.87 -29.22 3.64
C GLU A 89 6.93 -28.01 3.49
N PRO A 90 5.70 -28.21 2.98
CA PRO A 90 4.74 -27.12 2.92
C PRO A 90 4.44 -26.65 4.34
N ALA A 91 4.39 -25.33 4.54
CA ALA A 91 3.96 -24.75 5.80
C ALA A 91 2.58 -25.30 6.17
N LEU A 92 2.38 -25.61 7.45
CA LEU A 92 1.08 -26.04 7.96
C LEU A 92 0.04 -24.97 7.61
N ALA A 93 -1.08 -25.38 7.01
CA ALA A 93 -2.17 -24.47 6.70
C ALA A 93 -2.64 -23.75 7.97
N GLU A 94 -2.66 -22.42 7.93
CA GLU A 94 -3.11 -21.61 9.07
C GLU A 94 -4.58 -21.89 9.36
N LYS A 95 -4.90 -22.09 10.65
CA LYS A 95 -6.29 -22.24 11.09
C LYS A 95 -6.95 -20.86 11.11
N LEU A 96 -7.84 -20.60 10.15
CA LEU A 96 -8.65 -19.39 10.14
C LEU A 96 -9.87 -19.58 11.04
N PHE A 97 -10.15 -18.58 11.87
CA PHE A 97 -11.32 -18.54 12.75
C PHE A 97 -12.22 -17.38 12.35
N ASP A 98 -13.52 -17.63 12.25
CA ASP A 98 -14.52 -16.60 11.94
C ASP A 98 -14.65 -15.55 13.06
N ASN A 99 -14.36 -15.98 14.30
CA ASN A 99 -14.47 -15.18 15.51
C ASN A 99 -13.15 -15.23 16.26
N TYR A 100 -12.74 -14.10 16.81
CA TYR A 100 -11.58 -14.05 17.69
C TYR A 100 -11.76 -13.01 18.78
N ALA A 101 -11.11 -13.25 19.91
CA ALA A 101 -10.92 -12.28 20.97
C ALA A 101 -9.44 -12.25 21.30
N SER A 102 -8.86 -11.05 21.42
CA SER A 102 -7.50 -10.83 21.86
C SER A 102 -7.49 -9.80 22.97
N LEU A 103 -6.70 -10.08 24.00
CA LEU A 103 -6.44 -9.18 25.11
C LEU A 103 -4.93 -9.14 25.33
N ALA A 104 -4.36 -7.95 25.31
CA ALA A 104 -2.96 -7.71 25.59
C ALA A 104 -2.82 -6.62 26.66
N ALA A 105 -1.78 -6.76 27.47
CA ALA A 105 -1.39 -5.77 28.46
C ALA A 105 0.10 -5.44 28.29
N GLY A 106 0.48 -4.21 28.58
CA GLY A 106 1.85 -3.73 28.43
C GLY A 106 2.26 -2.67 29.45
N ASN A 107 3.44 -2.11 29.25
CA ASN A 107 3.97 -1.03 30.09
C ASN A 107 3.02 0.18 30.15
N PHE A 108 3.13 0.98 31.22
CA PHE A 108 2.31 2.18 31.41
C PHE A 108 0.80 1.89 31.53
N GLY A 109 0.44 0.68 31.99
CA GLY A 109 -0.96 0.25 32.05
C GLY A 109 -1.61 0.20 30.66
N LEU A 110 -0.82 -0.11 29.63
CA LEU A 110 -1.34 -0.30 28.28
C LEU A 110 -2.26 -1.51 28.25
N VAL A 111 -3.49 -1.34 27.77
CA VAL A 111 -4.45 -2.42 27.54
C VAL A 111 -4.92 -2.34 26.11
N ASP A 112 -4.81 -3.45 25.38
CA ASP A 112 -5.36 -3.61 24.03
C ASP A 112 -6.34 -4.79 24.06
N ALA A 113 -7.60 -4.51 23.73
CA ALA A 113 -8.64 -5.51 23.61
C ALA A 113 -9.25 -5.43 22.21
N SER A 114 -9.32 -6.56 21.52
CA SER A 114 -10.03 -6.67 20.24
C SER A 114 -10.96 -7.87 20.27
N LEU A 115 -12.17 -7.69 19.76
CA LEU A 115 -13.19 -8.72 19.62
C LEU A 115 -13.75 -8.62 18.21
N ASN A 116 -13.77 -9.73 17.49
CA ASN A 116 -14.42 -9.84 16.19
C ASN A 116 -15.35 -11.04 16.21
N ILE A 117 -16.63 -10.78 15.89
CA ILE A 117 -17.66 -11.81 15.81
C ILE A 117 -18.28 -11.73 14.42
N THR A 118 -18.17 -12.82 13.66
CA THR A 118 -18.81 -13.00 12.36
C THR A 118 -19.80 -14.16 12.44
N LYS A 119 -21.03 -13.89 12.02
CA LYS A 119 -22.07 -14.90 11.84
C LYS A 119 -22.51 -14.91 10.38
N ASN A 120 -22.21 -16.01 9.70
CA ASN A 120 -22.76 -16.30 8.38
C ASN A 120 -24.12 -16.99 8.53
N TYR A 121 -25.06 -16.66 7.65
CA TYR A 121 -26.38 -17.29 7.55
C TYR A 121 -26.49 -17.98 6.18
N GLU A 122 -27.40 -18.95 6.06
CA GLU A 122 -27.56 -19.77 4.85
C GLU A 122 -27.99 -18.96 3.62
N ASN A 123 -28.64 -17.80 3.81
CA ASN A 123 -29.17 -16.96 2.73
C ASN A 123 -28.14 -16.01 2.13
N ASN A 124 -26.86 -16.40 2.05
CA ASN A 124 -25.77 -15.55 1.58
C ASN A 124 -25.62 -14.21 2.33
N THR A 125 -26.16 -14.13 3.54
CA THR A 125 -26.04 -12.98 4.42
C THR A 125 -25.02 -13.24 5.51
N TYR A 126 -24.38 -12.19 5.98
CA TYR A 126 -23.52 -12.26 7.15
C TYR A 126 -23.66 -11.00 8.00
N VAL A 127 -23.49 -11.17 9.29
CA VAL A 127 -23.37 -10.08 10.26
C VAL A 127 -21.99 -10.16 10.88
N ASN A 128 -21.30 -9.03 10.92
CA ASN A 128 -20.03 -8.89 11.61
C ASN A 128 -20.14 -7.77 12.65
N ALA A 129 -19.61 -8.02 13.85
CA ALA A 129 -19.45 -7.03 14.90
C ALA A 129 -17.98 -7.01 15.31
N ASN A 130 -17.42 -5.80 15.44
CA ASN A 130 -16.05 -5.58 15.85
C ASN A 130 -16.00 -4.59 17.01
N LEU A 131 -15.25 -4.93 18.05
CA LEU A 131 -14.89 -4.01 19.12
C LEU A 131 -13.36 -3.95 19.18
N LYS A 132 -12.84 -2.73 19.26
CA LYS A 132 -11.41 -2.46 19.48
C LYS A 132 -11.30 -1.43 20.60
N HIS A 133 -10.44 -1.69 21.56
CA HIS A 133 -10.16 -0.80 22.67
C HIS A 133 -8.66 -0.79 22.92
N LEU A 134 -8.06 0.39 22.84
CA LEU A 134 -6.67 0.61 23.20
C LEU A 134 -6.62 1.72 24.24
N SER A 135 -6.00 1.49 25.38
CA SER A 135 -5.84 2.51 26.42
C SER A 135 -4.48 2.43 27.11
N SER A 136 -4.04 3.53 27.69
CA SER A 136 -2.85 3.61 28.52
C SER A 136 -3.13 4.50 29.71
N GLN A 137 -2.70 4.05 30.90
CA GLN A 137 -2.76 4.82 32.13
C GLN A 137 -1.62 5.86 32.23
N GLY A 138 -0.74 5.92 31.23
CA GLY A 138 0.34 6.90 31.19
C GLY A 138 1.42 6.63 32.23
N GLY A 139 2.01 7.69 32.78
CA GLY A 139 3.08 7.60 33.78
C GLY A 139 4.49 7.53 33.18
N ILE A 140 4.69 8.19 32.04
CA ILE A 140 6.05 8.38 31.50
C ILE A 140 6.75 9.43 32.37
N LYS A 141 7.94 9.07 32.88
CA LYS A 141 8.74 9.97 33.71
C LYS A 141 9.22 11.17 32.89
N ASN A 142 9.40 12.31 33.56
CA ASN A 142 9.89 13.57 32.97
C ASN A 142 8.97 14.15 31.87
N VAL A 143 7.69 13.80 31.88
CA VAL A 143 6.67 14.46 31.06
C VAL A 143 5.88 15.41 31.97
N ALA A 144 5.85 16.68 31.60
CA ALA A 144 5.17 17.72 32.39
C ALA A 144 3.63 17.59 32.33
N ILE A 145 3.12 17.06 31.22
CA ILE A 145 1.68 17.01 30.92
C ILE A 145 1.17 15.57 31.05
N ASN A 146 -0.08 15.40 31.49
CA ASN A 146 -0.73 14.10 31.54
C ASN A 146 -0.71 13.40 30.17
N ASN A 147 -0.37 12.12 30.15
CA ASN A 147 -0.18 11.31 28.94
C ASN A 147 -1.10 10.07 28.87
N VAL A 148 -2.17 10.06 29.66
CA VAL A 148 -3.25 9.05 29.57
C VAL A 148 -3.95 9.16 28.21
N PHE A 149 -4.33 8.04 27.63
CA PHE A 149 -5.20 8.05 26.45
C PHE A 149 -6.09 6.81 26.40
N PHE A 150 -7.15 6.89 25.63
CA PHE A 150 -7.89 5.73 25.20
C PHE A 150 -8.57 5.93 23.85
N ASP A 151 -8.80 4.83 23.15
CA ASP A 151 -9.40 4.77 21.83
C ASP A 151 -10.29 3.54 21.77
N THR A 152 -11.60 3.76 21.68
CA THR A 152 -12.59 2.68 21.61
C THR A 152 -13.39 2.83 20.34
N ALA A 153 -13.43 1.78 19.54
CA ALA A 153 -14.24 1.68 18.33
C ALA A 153 -15.16 0.46 18.41
N VAL A 154 -16.41 0.65 18.03
CA VAL A 154 -17.38 -0.42 17.84
C VAL A 154 -17.97 -0.27 16.45
N ASP A 155 -17.82 -1.31 15.64
CA ASP A 155 -18.28 -1.34 14.26
C ASP A 155 -19.20 -2.55 14.06
N ALA A 156 -20.25 -2.38 13.25
CA ALA A 156 -21.15 -3.43 12.84
C ALA A 156 -21.32 -3.40 11.31
N VAL A 157 -21.34 -4.58 10.70
CA VAL A 157 -21.50 -4.75 9.26
C VAL A 157 -22.58 -5.79 9.02
N TYR A 158 -23.55 -5.45 8.18
CA TYR A 158 -24.49 -6.39 7.59
C TYR A 158 -24.16 -6.50 6.11
N GLY A 159 -23.94 -7.71 5.60
CA GLY A 159 -23.64 -7.95 4.20
C GLY A 159 -24.50 -9.04 3.59
N TYR A 160 -24.73 -8.94 2.29
CA TYR A 160 -25.37 -9.95 1.46
C TYR A 160 -24.59 -10.10 0.15
N LYS A 161 -24.33 -11.33 -0.29
CA LYS A 161 -23.50 -11.58 -1.47
C LYS A 161 -24.02 -12.75 -2.31
N THR A 162 -24.51 -12.46 -3.50
CA THR A 162 -24.75 -13.43 -4.58
C THR A 162 -23.77 -13.19 -5.73
N GLU A 163 -23.79 -14.03 -6.76
CA GLU A 163 -22.99 -13.82 -7.98
C GLU A 163 -23.30 -12.48 -8.68
N PRO A 164 -24.58 -12.07 -8.89
CA PRO A 164 -24.88 -10.80 -9.56
C PRO A 164 -24.88 -9.57 -8.64
N LEU A 165 -24.96 -9.73 -7.32
CA LEU A 165 -25.17 -8.62 -6.39
C LEU A 165 -24.45 -8.83 -5.07
N SER A 166 -23.69 -7.83 -4.63
CA SER A 166 -23.15 -7.74 -3.27
C SER A 166 -23.53 -6.40 -2.67
N TRP A 167 -24.16 -6.38 -1.50
CA TRP A 167 -24.39 -5.15 -0.76
C TRP A 167 -23.95 -5.26 0.69
N LYS A 168 -23.48 -4.14 1.24
CA LYS A 168 -22.97 -4.03 2.61
C LYS A 168 -23.48 -2.74 3.24
N LEU A 169 -24.03 -2.85 4.45
CA LEU A 169 -24.29 -1.74 5.34
C LEU A 169 -23.29 -1.79 6.49
N LYS A 170 -22.71 -0.63 6.81
CA LYS A 170 -21.71 -0.45 7.86
C LYS A 170 -22.21 0.64 8.80
N ALA A 171 -22.13 0.40 10.09
CA ALA A 171 -22.37 1.41 11.12
C ALA A 171 -21.25 1.33 12.15
N GLY A 172 -20.79 2.47 12.65
CA GLY A 172 -19.69 2.48 13.61
C GLY A 172 -19.72 3.69 14.51
N ILE A 173 -19.27 3.50 15.75
CA ILE A 173 -19.04 4.56 16.72
C ILE A 173 -17.60 4.47 17.21
N ARG A 174 -16.97 5.61 17.41
CA ARG A 174 -15.62 5.69 17.98
C ARG A 174 -15.57 6.82 18.99
N ASN A 175 -15.04 6.54 20.17
CA ASN A 175 -14.71 7.53 21.19
C ASN A 175 -13.21 7.47 21.45
N GLN A 176 -12.56 8.62 21.38
CA GLN A 176 -11.13 8.73 21.57
C GLN A 176 -10.86 9.88 22.54
N THR A 177 -9.98 9.67 23.50
CA THR A 177 -9.51 10.73 24.39
C THR A 177 -8.00 10.73 24.39
N TYR A 178 -7.44 11.89 24.06
CA TYR A 178 -6.01 12.13 24.01
C TYR A 178 -5.68 13.39 24.79
N ASN A 179 -4.46 13.46 25.29
CA ASN A 179 -3.93 14.69 25.85
C ASN A 179 -3.04 15.36 24.79
N TRP A 180 -3.24 16.66 24.56
CA TRP A 180 -2.31 17.45 23.77
C TRP A 180 -0.96 17.55 24.47
N TYR A 181 0.10 17.59 23.68
CA TYR A 181 1.47 17.61 24.16
C TYR A 181 2.14 18.92 23.79
N GLY A 182 3.22 19.22 24.51
CA GLY A 182 4.02 20.41 24.29
C GLY A 182 3.60 21.56 25.19
N ILE A 183 4.61 22.17 25.81
CA ILE A 183 4.52 23.43 26.51
C ILE A 183 5.79 24.19 26.18
N ASP A 184 5.68 25.50 25.95
CA ASP A 184 6.86 26.34 25.75
C ASP A 184 7.67 26.34 27.07
N PRO A 185 8.96 25.91 27.04
CA PRO A 185 9.80 25.87 28.24
C PRO A 185 9.90 27.21 28.97
N ILE A 186 9.74 28.33 28.26
CA ILE A 186 9.83 29.68 28.83
C ILE A 186 8.68 29.94 29.82
N ILE A 187 7.50 29.37 29.59
CA ILE A 187 6.30 29.56 30.44
C ILE A 187 5.97 28.34 31.30
N ALA A 188 6.74 27.24 31.19
CA ALA A 188 6.53 25.96 31.84
C ALA A 188 6.91 25.97 33.33
N THR A 189 6.29 26.83 34.12
CA THR A 189 6.39 26.80 35.59
C THR A 189 5.45 25.74 36.18
N PRO A 190 5.74 25.15 37.35
CA PRO A 190 4.84 24.18 37.99
C PRO A 190 3.41 24.71 38.15
N PHE A 191 3.26 25.99 38.49
CA PHE A 191 1.95 26.65 38.62
C PHE A 191 1.16 26.66 37.30
N VAL A 192 1.82 26.93 36.17
CA VAL A 192 1.17 26.94 34.85
C VAL A 192 0.82 25.52 34.42
N ILE A 193 1.73 24.57 34.64
CA ILE A 193 1.53 23.16 34.28
C ILE A 193 0.31 22.57 35.01
N ASP A 194 0.17 22.85 36.31
CA ASP A 194 -0.95 22.35 37.12
C ASP A 194 -2.32 22.92 36.69
N GLN A 195 -2.35 24.04 35.95
CA GLN A 195 -3.57 24.65 35.43
C GLN A 195 -3.96 24.17 34.03
N ILE A 196 -3.05 23.49 33.31
CA ILE A 196 -3.33 23.02 31.96
C ILE A 196 -4.17 21.74 32.03
N ASN A 197 -5.35 21.78 31.41
CA ASN A 197 -6.11 20.57 31.10
C ASN A 197 -5.89 20.20 29.63
N PRO A 198 -4.95 19.29 29.32
CA PRO A 198 -4.58 18.92 27.96
C PRO A 198 -5.60 17.99 27.28
N LYS A 199 -6.58 17.50 28.04
CA LYS A 199 -7.49 16.43 27.62
C LYS A 199 -8.45 16.92 26.54
N ASN A 200 -8.44 16.25 25.40
CA ASN A 200 -9.38 16.42 24.32
C ASN A 200 -10.09 15.08 24.02
N THR A 201 -11.41 15.13 23.91
CA THR A 201 -12.23 13.96 23.61
C THR A 201 -12.89 14.14 22.26
N TYR A 202 -12.70 13.16 21.38
CA TYR A 202 -13.25 13.09 20.04
C TYR A 202 -14.29 11.98 19.95
N ASN A 203 -15.40 12.26 19.28
CA ASN A 203 -16.43 11.28 18.99
C ASN A 203 -16.65 11.22 17.48
N SER A 204 -16.81 10.02 16.95
CA SER A 204 -17.13 9.79 15.55
C SER A 204 -18.28 8.81 15.42
N ILE A 205 -19.26 9.13 14.58
CA ILE A 205 -20.32 8.23 14.15
C ILE A 205 -20.16 8.05 12.64
N LYS A 206 -20.17 6.80 12.20
CA LYS A 206 -19.96 6.40 10.81
C LYS A 206 -21.14 5.59 10.34
N PHE A 207 -21.59 5.89 9.13
CA PHE A 207 -22.53 5.05 8.39
C PHE A 207 -21.99 4.87 6.98
N GLY A 208 -22.14 3.68 6.42
CA GLY A 208 -21.69 3.37 5.07
C GLY A 208 -22.61 2.38 4.39
N SER A 209 -22.83 2.56 3.11
CA SER A 209 -23.49 1.60 2.22
C SER A 209 -22.60 1.37 1.01
N GLN A 210 -22.50 0.12 0.58
CA GLN A 210 -21.76 -0.25 -0.62
C GLN A 210 -22.58 -1.28 -1.37
N ILE A 211 -22.81 -1.04 -2.65
CA ILE A 211 -23.51 -1.95 -3.56
C ILE A 211 -22.57 -2.23 -4.72
N GLN A 212 -22.45 -3.51 -5.10
CA GLN A 212 -21.70 -3.99 -6.23
C GLN A 212 -22.61 -4.88 -7.07
N LEU A 213 -22.64 -4.63 -8.38
CA LEU A 213 -23.47 -5.36 -9.33
C LEU A 213 -22.54 -5.96 -10.40
N SER A 214 -22.70 -7.25 -10.65
CA SER A 214 -22.05 -7.89 -11.79
C SER A 214 -22.84 -7.57 -13.07
N GLU A 215 -22.13 -7.38 -14.18
CA GLU A 215 -22.71 -7.19 -15.52
C GLU A 215 -23.68 -6.00 -15.69
N SER A 216 -23.61 -5.00 -14.80
CA SER A 216 -24.36 -3.75 -14.89
C SER A 216 -23.51 -2.60 -15.44
N ILE A 217 -24.16 -1.56 -15.96
CA ILE A 217 -23.49 -0.28 -16.26
C ILE A 217 -22.94 0.33 -14.97
N LEU A 218 -23.63 0.14 -13.84
CA LEU A 218 -23.16 0.55 -12.53
C LEU A 218 -22.48 -0.65 -11.85
N ASN A 219 -21.16 -0.66 -11.81
CA ASN A 219 -20.39 -1.76 -11.21
C ASN A 219 -20.40 -1.66 -9.69
N GLU A 220 -20.21 -0.45 -9.17
CA GLU A 220 -20.16 -0.20 -7.73
C GLU A 220 -20.75 1.18 -7.42
N ALA A 221 -21.44 1.28 -6.29
CA ALA A 221 -21.80 2.55 -5.68
C ALA A 221 -21.51 2.50 -4.19
N SER A 222 -20.75 3.46 -3.70
CA SER A 222 -20.51 3.63 -2.27
C SER A 222 -21.11 4.96 -1.78
N LEU A 223 -21.66 4.91 -0.57
CA LEU A 223 -22.12 6.04 0.21
C LEU A 223 -21.46 5.94 1.58
N SER A 224 -20.80 7.00 2.02
CA SER A 224 -20.20 7.09 3.36
C SER A 224 -20.63 8.38 4.03
N PHE A 225 -21.05 8.28 5.28
CA PHE A 225 -21.37 9.40 6.14
C PHE A 225 -20.49 9.33 7.40
N LEU A 226 -19.88 10.45 7.75
CA LEU A 226 -19.10 10.62 8.97
C LEU A 226 -19.57 11.87 9.70
N ARG A 227 -19.95 11.69 10.96
CA ARG A 227 -20.14 12.77 11.93
C ARG A 227 -18.98 12.76 12.90
N PHE A 228 -18.30 13.88 13.08
CA PHE A 228 -17.24 14.07 14.05
C PHE A 228 -17.60 15.20 15.03
N THR A 229 -17.29 15.02 16.31
CA THR A 229 -17.38 16.07 17.33
C THR A 229 -16.21 16.01 18.30
N ASP A 230 -15.88 17.14 18.92
CA ASP A 230 -14.84 17.22 19.95
C ASP A 230 -15.35 17.85 21.26
N SER A 231 -14.50 17.86 22.29
CA SER A 231 -14.80 18.48 23.60
C SER A 231 -14.80 20.01 23.58
N TYR A 232 -14.40 20.64 22.47
CA TYR A 232 -14.39 22.10 22.28
C TYR A 232 -15.61 22.60 21.49
N LYS A 233 -16.64 21.75 21.34
CA LYS A 233 -17.88 22.02 20.58
C LYS A 233 -17.65 22.17 19.07
N SER A 234 -16.51 21.71 18.56
CA SER A 234 -16.31 21.59 17.12
C SER A 234 -17.04 20.35 16.60
N ALA A 235 -17.46 20.45 15.35
CA ALA A 235 -18.38 19.52 14.73
C ALA A 235 -18.14 19.49 13.23
N GLU A 236 -17.99 18.30 12.66
CA GLU A 236 -17.90 18.10 11.21
C GLU A 236 -18.88 17.00 10.75
N ASN A 237 -19.44 17.19 9.57
CA ASN A 237 -20.23 16.22 8.82
C ASN A 237 -19.58 16.05 7.46
N ARG A 238 -19.41 14.81 7.02
CA ARG A 238 -18.93 14.49 5.68
C ARG A 238 -19.80 13.44 5.05
N VAL A 239 -20.24 13.69 3.82
CA VAL A 239 -20.96 12.75 2.96
C VAL A 239 -20.11 12.53 1.72
N LEU A 240 -19.77 11.28 1.44
CA LEU A 240 -19.00 10.87 0.27
C LEU A 240 -19.82 9.87 -0.54
N VAL A 241 -20.07 10.18 -1.81
CA VAL A 241 -20.78 9.32 -2.77
C VAL A 241 -19.87 9.02 -3.93
N GLN A 242 -19.63 7.74 -4.23
CA GLN A 242 -18.71 7.32 -5.28
C GLN A 242 -19.33 6.19 -6.13
N PRO A 243 -20.02 6.52 -7.24
CA PRO A 243 -20.41 5.53 -8.21
C PRO A 243 -19.27 5.25 -9.21
N LYS A 244 -19.17 3.99 -9.59
CA LYS A 244 -18.23 3.46 -10.57
C LYS A 244 -19.02 2.74 -11.66
N MET A 245 -18.85 3.19 -12.90
CA MET A 245 -19.64 2.73 -14.04
C MET A 245 -18.74 2.11 -15.10
N ALA A 246 -19.14 0.99 -15.70
CA ALA A 246 -18.51 0.43 -16.88
C ALA A 246 -19.39 0.69 -18.10
N LEU A 247 -18.90 1.55 -18.99
CA LEU A 247 -19.59 1.92 -20.23
C LEU A 247 -18.95 1.16 -21.38
N LYS A 248 -19.75 0.43 -22.15
CA LYS A 248 -19.29 -0.15 -23.43
C LYS A 248 -19.33 0.93 -24.50
N VAL A 249 -18.17 1.27 -25.05
CA VAL A 249 -18.00 2.21 -26.16
C VAL A 249 -17.31 1.43 -27.28
N LEU A 250 -18.03 1.17 -28.37
CA LEU A 250 -17.59 0.25 -29.42
C LEU A 250 -17.32 -1.15 -28.83
N ASP A 251 -16.16 -1.75 -29.12
CA ASP A 251 -15.74 -3.05 -28.61
C ASP A 251 -14.91 -2.96 -27.31
N GLN A 252 -14.83 -1.76 -26.71
CA GLN A 252 -14.05 -1.51 -25.50
C GLN A 252 -14.95 -1.14 -24.32
N THR A 253 -14.54 -1.54 -23.12
CA THR A 253 -15.21 -1.16 -21.87
C THR A 253 -14.39 -0.07 -21.19
N VAL A 254 -15.00 1.10 -21.03
CA VAL A 254 -14.42 2.27 -20.33
C VAL A 254 -15.00 2.31 -18.93
N VAL A 255 -14.14 2.40 -17.91
CA VAL A 255 -14.56 2.40 -16.50
C VAL A 255 -14.43 3.80 -15.93
N VAL A 256 -15.57 4.45 -15.72
CA VAL A 256 -15.66 5.81 -15.23
C VAL A 256 -15.98 5.82 -13.74
N ASN A 257 -15.16 6.51 -12.95
CA ASN A 257 -15.40 6.75 -11.53
C ASN A 257 -15.82 8.20 -11.32
N PHE A 258 -16.90 8.39 -10.58
CA PHE A 258 -17.33 9.70 -10.11
C PHE A 258 -17.16 9.78 -8.58
N GLY A 259 -16.98 10.98 -8.07
CA GLY A 259 -16.97 11.25 -6.63
C GLY A 259 -17.65 12.57 -6.33
N LEU A 260 -18.54 12.55 -5.35
CA LEU A 260 -19.11 13.74 -4.70
C LEU A 260 -18.72 13.68 -3.24
N ASP A 261 -17.91 14.64 -2.79
CA ASP A 261 -17.49 14.78 -1.40
C ASP A 261 -18.02 16.10 -0.86
N TYR A 262 -19.00 16.01 0.04
CA TYR A 262 -19.60 17.15 0.72
C TYR A 262 -19.17 17.15 2.18
N LEU A 263 -18.49 18.22 2.58
CA LEU A 263 -18.00 18.39 3.95
C LEU A 263 -18.55 19.70 4.50
N GLN A 264 -19.10 19.66 5.71
CA GLN A 264 -19.62 20.83 6.40
C GLN A 264 -19.23 20.75 7.87
N GLY A 265 -18.70 21.83 8.42
CA GLY A 265 -18.30 21.85 9.81
C GLY A 265 -18.36 23.22 10.46
N SER A 266 -18.25 23.19 11.78
CA SER A 266 -18.07 24.35 12.62
C SER A 266 -16.91 24.09 13.57
N PHE A 267 -15.98 25.03 13.61
CA PHE A 267 -14.88 25.06 14.56
C PHE A 267 -15.21 26.08 15.65
N SER A 268 -15.25 25.61 16.89
CA SER A 268 -15.51 26.45 18.05
C SER A 268 -14.21 26.67 18.81
N ASN A 269 -13.90 27.93 19.11
CA ASN A 269 -12.73 28.31 19.88
C ASN A 269 -13.08 29.34 20.96
N GLU A 270 -14.01 28.94 21.83
CA GLU A 270 -14.50 29.78 22.93
C GLU A 270 -13.36 30.25 23.85
N ASN A 271 -12.31 29.45 24.02
CA ASN A 271 -11.17 29.79 24.86
C ASN A 271 -10.27 30.89 24.31
N LEU A 272 -10.29 31.14 22.99
CA LEU A 272 -9.56 32.25 22.36
C LEU A 272 -10.44 33.48 22.12
N GLY A 273 -11.70 33.48 22.58
CA GLY A 273 -12.64 34.58 22.36
C GLY A 273 -13.01 34.78 20.88
N VAL A 274 -12.82 33.76 20.04
CA VAL A 274 -13.09 33.82 18.61
C VAL A 274 -14.49 33.25 18.34
N ASN A 275 -15.26 33.96 17.51
CA ASN A 275 -16.57 33.49 17.06
C ASN A 275 -16.46 32.13 16.36
N THR A 276 -17.48 31.29 16.49
CA THR A 276 -17.54 29.99 15.81
C THR A 276 -17.35 30.16 14.30
N ILE A 277 -16.35 29.47 13.74
CA ILE A 277 -16.03 29.50 12.32
C ILE A 277 -16.82 28.39 11.64
N LYS A 278 -17.73 28.74 10.73
CA LYS A 278 -18.46 27.77 9.90
C LYS A 278 -17.80 27.64 8.55
N TYR A 279 -17.68 26.42 8.05
CA TYR A 279 -17.10 26.13 6.74
C TYR A 279 -17.86 25.00 6.04
N GLY A 280 -17.72 24.97 4.72
CA GLY A 280 -18.27 23.91 3.89
C GLY A 280 -17.55 23.82 2.56
N PHE A 281 -17.32 22.59 2.10
CA PHE A 281 -16.61 22.29 0.87
C PHE A 281 -17.40 21.25 0.08
N THR A 282 -17.43 21.38 -1.24
CA THR A 282 -18.01 20.40 -2.14
C THR A 282 -16.99 20.10 -3.23
N ASN A 283 -16.49 18.87 -3.27
CA ASN A 283 -15.55 18.43 -4.29
C ASN A 283 -16.24 17.45 -5.22
N LEU A 284 -16.04 17.68 -6.52
CA LEU A 284 -16.47 16.78 -7.58
C LEU A 284 -15.23 16.15 -8.20
N ALA A 285 -15.20 14.82 -8.26
CA ALA A 285 -14.15 14.04 -8.88
C ALA A 285 -14.70 13.26 -10.06
N PHE A 286 -13.93 13.22 -11.14
CA PHE A 286 -14.18 12.44 -12.34
C PHE A 286 -12.87 11.79 -12.79
N GLN A 287 -12.88 10.48 -12.94
CA GLN A 287 -11.74 9.71 -13.40
C GLN A 287 -12.21 8.69 -14.45
N PRO A 288 -11.91 8.90 -15.74
CA PRO A 288 -12.27 7.98 -16.83
C PRO A 288 -11.38 6.73 -16.89
#